data_AF-A0A350C2W8-F1
#
_entry.id   AF-A0A350C2W8-F1
#
_cell.length_a   1.000
_cell.length_b   1.000
_cell.length_c   1.000
_cell.angle_alpha   90.00
_cell.angle_beta   90.00
_cell.angle_gamma   90.00
#
_symmetry.space_group_name_H-M   'P 1'
#
loop_
_entity.id
_entity.type
_entity.pdbx_description
1 polymer ?
#
loop_
_entity_poly.entity_id
_entity_poly.type
_entity_poly.pdbx_seq_one_letter_code
_entity_poly.pdbx_strand_id
1 'polypeptide(L)'
;MSIVEFAVIYADDMTFSEQNPLIKEMKPFCDLYEESDELGDKIMGGIYRIYDLKSSYYAAIDDEKERIEDVNLSFMKQANFPWNEYNRYILSYKDKCRTELQKRLSVMRLELSEREIFYRGLAYDNEDDLIMKETMRKTQKSYLEEYEELEMLAKEEVGEQASYAGYIKSYQERKAESMTSEMKKKGIID
;
A
#
# COMPACT_ATOMS: atom_id res chain seq x y z
N MET A 1 20.65 -11.56 0.25
CA MET A 1 20.00 -10.24 0.20
C MET A 1 18.82 -10.29 1.16
N SER A 2 18.88 -9.49 2.22
CA SER A 2 17.80 -9.37 3.20
C SER A 2 16.68 -8.52 2.62
N ILE A 3 15.46 -9.05 2.55
CA ILE A 3 14.26 -8.26 2.26
C ILE A 3 13.96 -7.49 3.54
N VAL A 4 14.21 -6.17 3.53
CA VAL A 4 13.78 -5.27 4.61
C VAL A 4 12.32 -4.94 4.31
N GLU A 5 11.41 -5.57 5.04
CA GLU A 5 9.98 -5.18 5.05
C GLU A 5 9.82 -4.01 6.02
N PHE A 6 9.13 -2.96 5.59
CA PHE A 6 8.92 -1.72 6.35
C PHE A 6 7.56 -1.72 7.04
N ALA A 7 7.51 -1.39 8.34
CA ALA A 7 6.29 -1.05 9.09
C ALA A 7 6.33 0.43 9.48
N VAL A 8 5.39 1.22 8.95
CA VAL A 8 5.23 2.64 9.31
C VAL A 8 4.01 2.78 10.21
N ILE A 9 4.20 3.27 11.43
CA ILE A 9 3.11 3.78 12.28
C ILE A 9 3.36 5.28 12.44
N TYR A 10 2.48 6.13 11.89
CA TYR A 10 2.61 7.57 12.01
C TYR A 10 1.97 8.08 13.30
N ALA A 11 2.80 8.34 14.31
CA ALA A 11 2.44 9.18 15.45
C ALA A 11 2.61 10.65 15.03
N ASP A 12 1.58 11.48 15.24
CA ASP A 12 1.55 12.88 14.73
C ASP A 12 2.59 13.80 15.41
N ASP A 13 3.31 13.34 16.43
CA ASP A 13 4.34 14.07 17.17
C ASP A 13 5.78 13.85 16.68
N MET A 14 6.00 12.94 15.73
CA MET A 14 7.32 12.66 15.14
C MET A 14 7.30 12.87 13.62
N THR A 15 8.43 13.27 13.05
CA THR A 15 8.56 13.38 11.60
C THR A 15 8.65 12.01 10.93
N PHE A 16 8.41 11.97 9.62
CA PHE A 16 8.44 10.71 8.87
C PHE A 16 9.78 9.98 9.02
N SER A 17 10.90 10.68 8.92
CA SER A 17 12.24 10.10 9.03
C SER A 17 12.64 9.73 10.46
N GLU A 18 12.07 10.35 11.48
CA GLU A 18 12.29 9.92 12.87
C GLU A 18 11.69 8.53 13.12
N GLN A 19 10.54 8.25 12.51
CA GLN A 19 9.91 6.92 12.55
C GLN A 19 10.54 5.93 11.56
N ASN A 20 11.16 6.44 10.50
CA ASN A 20 11.73 5.65 9.40
C ASN A 20 13.17 6.06 9.11
N PRO A 21 14.12 5.89 10.06
CA PRO A 21 15.47 6.47 9.94
C PRO A 21 16.24 5.98 8.71
N LEU A 22 15.99 4.74 8.27
CA LEU A 22 16.62 4.16 7.08
C LEU A 22 16.25 4.89 5.78
N ILE A 23 15.14 5.63 5.74
CA ILE A 23 14.71 6.33 4.53
C ILE A 23 15.75 7.35 4.05
N LYS A 24 16.51 7.96 4.97
CA LYS A 24 17.55 8.94 4.65
C LYS A 24 18.75 8.32 3.94
N GLU A 25 18.92 7.01 4.01
CA GLU A 25 20.04 6.27 3.39
C GLU A 25 19.62 5.55 2.09
N MET A 26 18.31 5.53 1.79
CA MET A 26 17.75 4.74 0.70
C MET A 26 17.59 5.57 -0.57
N LYS A 27 18.15 5.10 -1.69
CA LYS A 27 17.84 5.69 -3.00
C LYS A 27 16.43 5.30 -3.48
N PRO A 28 15.66 6.26 -4.05
CA PRO A 28 16.05 7.63 -4.33
C PRO A 28 15.82 8.61 -3.17
N PHE A 29 15.15 8.20 -2.10
CA PHE A 29 14.66 9.08 -1.03
C PHE A 29 15.75 9.92 -0.36
N CYS A 30 16.97 9.40 -0.22
CA CYS A 30 18.12 10.16 0.30
C CYS A 30 18.31 11.50 -0.42
N ASP A 31 18.03 11.57 -1.73
CA ASP A 31 18.17 12.78 -2.54
C ASP A 31 17.28 13.93 -1.98
N LEU A 32 16.10 13.63 -1.42
CA LEU A 32 15.22 14.64 -0.80
C LEU A 32 15.80 15.17 0.52
N TYR A 33 16.42 14.29 1.30
CA TYR A 33 17.00 14.62 2.60
C TYR A 33 18.36 15.31 2.48
N GLU A 34 19.09 15.08 1.39
CA GLU A 34 20.27 15.86 1.00
C GLU A 34 19.91 17.32 0.68
N GLU A 35 18.72 17.57 0.09
CA GLU A 35 18.22 18.92 -0.15
C GLU A 35 17.73 19.59 1.15
N SER A 36 16.87 18.91 1.91
CA SER A 36 16.38 19.37 3.21
C SER A 36 15.64 18.27 3.96
N ASP A 37 15.93 18.11 5.25
CA ASP A 37 15.17 17.21 6.13
C ASP A 37 13.68 17.54 6.16
N GLU A 38 13.32 18.83 6.20
CA GLU A 38 11.93 19.29 6.19
C GLU A 38 11.23 18.90 4.88
N LEU A 39 11.92 19.04 3.74
CA LEU A 39 11.38 18.64 2.44
C LEU A 39 11.20 17.13 2.38
N GLY A 40 12.21 16.35 2.76
CA GLY A 40 12.14 14.89 2.80
C GLY A 40 10.97 14.40 3.63
N ASP A 41 10.82 14.91 4.86
CA ASP A 41 9.72 14.52 5.74
C ASP A 41 8.35 14.95 5.21
N LYS A 42 8.25 16.14 4.61
CA LYS A 42 7.01 16.62 4.00
C LYS A 42 6.61 15.75 2.80
N ILE A 43 7.53 15.47 1.89
CA ILE A 43 7.23 14.66 0.69
C ILE A 43 6.93 13.22 1.08
N MET A 44 7.78 12.58 1.89
CA MET A 44 7.60 11.18 2.27
C MET A 44 6.37 10.98 3.16
N GLY A 45 6.11 11.89 4.09
CA GLY A 45 4.89 11.89 4.91
C GLY A 45 3.62 12.03 4.06
N GLY A 46 3.64 12.89 3.03
CA GLY A 46 2.52 13.00 2.11
C GLY A 46 2.31 11.75 1.25
N ILE A 47 3.39 11.16 0.72
CA ILE A 47 3.33 9.89 -0.03
C ILE A 47 2.74 8.77 0.83
N TYR A 48 3.21 8.62 2.07
CA TYR A 48 2.66 7.66 3.03
C TYR A 48 1.16 7.86 3.25
N ARG A 49 0.72 9.11 3.48
CA ARG A 49 -0.69 9.43 3.71
C ARG A 49 -1.59 9.10 2.53
N ILE A 50 -1.08 9.24 1.31
CA ILE A 50 -1.84 8.98 0.09
C ILE A 50 -1.88 7.49 -0.26
N TYR A 51 -0.76 6.77 -0.10
CA TYR A 51 -0.57 5.46 -0.76
C TYR A 51 -0.32 4.27 0.17
N ASP A 52 -0.07 4.49 1.46
CA ASP A 52 0.16 3.39 2.40
C ASP A 52 -1.13 3.02 3.14
N LEU A 53 -1.50 1.74 3.09
CA LEU A 53 -2.63 1.16 3.82
C LEU A 53 -2.58 1.37 5.33
N LYS A 54 -1.38 1.60 5.89
CA LYS A 54 -1.17 1.91 7.30
C LYS A 54 -1.63 3.32 7.65
N SER A 55 -1.77 4.19 6.66
CA SER A 55 -2.22 5.55 6.90
C SER A 55 -3.71 5.57 7.24
N SER A 56 -4.06 6.31 8.28
CA SER A 56 -5.46 6.63 8.61
C SER A 56 -6.19 7.33 7.45
N TYR A 57 -5.48 8.12 6.64
CA TYR A 57 -6.03 8.74 5.44
C TYR A 57 -6.40 7.69 4.39
N TYR A 58 -5.55 6.66 4.24
CA TYR A 58 -5.84 5.58 3.32
C TYR A 58 -7.11 4.82 3.74
N ALA A 59 -7.23 4.50 5.04
CA ALA A 59 -8.39 3.79 5.57
C ALA A 59 -9.69 4.62 5.55
N ALA A 60 -9.61 5.96 5.61
CA ALA A 60 -10.78 6.82 5.72
C ALA A 60 -11.38 7.27 4.37
N ILE A 61 -10.55 7.43 3.32
CA ILE A 61 -10.98 7.95 2.03
C ILE A 61 -10.63 6.92 0.95
N ASP A 62 -11.61 6.22 0.40
CA ASP A 62 -11.35 5.12 -0.52
C ASP A 62 -10.79 5.61 -1.87
N ASP A 63 -11.35 6.70 -2.42
CA ASP A 63 -10.93 7.29 -3.68
C ASP A 63 -9.55 7.97 -3.58
N GLU A 64 -8.65 7.64 -4.52
CA GLU A 64 -7.29 8.19 -4.53
C GLU A 64 -7.26 9.70 -4.81
N LYS A 65 -8.15 10.21 -5.68
CA LYS A 65 -8.17 11.64 -6.00
C LYS A 65 -8.65 12.45 -4.81
N GLU A 66 -9.72 12.02 -4.16
CA GLU A 66 -10.22 12.65 -2.93
C GLU A 66 -9.15 12.66 -1.83
N ARG A 67 -8.40 11.56 -1.68
CA ARG A 67 -7.31 11.46 -0.71
C ARG A 67 -6.13 12.38 -1.06
N ILE A 68 -5.78 12.52 -2.34
CA ILE A 68 -4.77 13.49 -2.80
C ILE A 68 -5.22 14.93 -2.49
N GLU A 69 -6.48 15.26 -2.79
CA GLU A 69 -7.04 16.60 -2.53
C GLU A 69 -7.05 16.93 -1.03
N ASP A 70 -7.43 15.97 -0.19
CA ASP A 70 -7.43 16.16 1.25
C ASP A 70 -6.02 16.31 1.82
N VAL A 71 -5.05 15.49 1.39
CA VAL A 71 -3.64 15.64 1.81
C VAL A 71 -3.05 16.96 1.32
N ASN A 72 -3.41 17.42 0.12
CA ASN A 72 -2.98 18.71 -0.42
C ASN A 72 -3.41 19.88 0.49
N LEU A 73 -4.68 19.88 0.90
CA LEU A 73 -5.25 20.95 1.72
C LEU A 73 -4.84 20.83 3.19
N SER A 74 -4.97 19.64 3.77
CA SER A 74 -4.82 19.42 5.21
C SER A 74 -3.37 19.28 5.64
N PHE A 75 -2.50 18.69 4.82
CA PHE A 75 -1.11 18.39 5.19
C PHE A 75 -0.11 19.25 4.41
N MET A 76 -0.19 19.27 3.08
CA MET A 76 0.76 20.05 2.25
C MET A 76 0.53 21.56 2.36
N LYS A 77 -0.68 21.97 2.76
CA LYS A 77 -1.18 23.35 2.83
C LYS A 77 -1.14 24.05 1.45
N GLN A 78 -1.37 23.28 0.39
CA GLN A 78 -1.35 23.75 -1.00
C GLN A 78 -2.33 22.92 -1.84
N ALA A 79 -3.42 23.54 -2.31
CA ALA A 79 -4.49 22.85 -3.04
C ALA A 79 -4.00 22.07 -4.28
N ASN A 80 -3.09 22.68 -5.05
CA ASN A 80 -2.53 22.11 -6.27
C ASN A 80 -1.04 21.81 -6.06
N PHE A 81 -0.72 20.93 -5.12
CA PHE A 81 0.66 20.51 -4.90
C PHE A 81 1.18 19.71 -6.12
N PRO A 82 2.38 20.01 -6.66
CA PRO A 82 2.87 19.41 -7.90
C PRO A 82 3.46 18.01 -7.70
N TRP A 83 2.60 17.02 -7.38
CA TRP A 83 3.02 15.62 -7.14
C TRP A 83 3.78 14.99 -8.31
N ASN A 84 3.55 15.45 -9.54
CA ASN A 84 4.23 14.99 -10.74
C ASN A 84 5.75 15.22 -10.69
N GLU A 85 6.22 16.28 -10.02
CA GLU A 85 7.65 16.53 -9.83
C GLU A 85 8.31 15.47 -8.95
N TYR A 86 7.54 14.82 -8.07
CA TYR A 86 8.01 13.82 -7.11
C TYR A 86 7.69 12.38 -7.55
N ASN A 87 7.31 12.17 -8.81
CA ASN A 87 6.84 10.86 -9.29
C ASN A 87 7.89 9.74 -9.12
N ARG A 88 9.18 10.06 -9.25
CA ARG A 88 10.27 9.10 -8.98
C ARG A 88 10.22 8.54 -7.55
N TYR A 89 9.92 9.38 -6.56
CA TYR A 89 9.81 8.99 -5.16
C TYR A 89 8.51 8.21 -4.92
N ILE A 90 7.39 8.65 -5.50
CA ILE A 90 6.10 7.94 -5.40
C ILE A 90 6.22 6.51 -5.92
N LEU A 91 6.78 6.33 -7.12
CA LEU A 91 6.97 5.00 -7.72
C LEU A 91 7.92 4.14 -6.88
N SER A 92 9.03 4.73 -6.43
CA SER A 92 9.99 4.01 -5.58
C SER A 92 9.40 3.63 -4.22
N TYR A 93 8.51 4.44 -3.66
CA TYR A 93 7.82 4.12 -2.42
C TYR A 93 6.88 2.94 -2.61
N LYS A 94 6.07 2.96 -3.67
CA LYS A 94 5.17 1.85 -4.02
C LYS A 94 5.91 0.54 -4.23
N ASP A 95 7.15 0.59 -4.71
CA ASP A 95 8.01 -0.59 -4.90
C ASP A 95 8.77 -1.00 -3.64
N LYS A 96 9.39 -0.07 -2.90
CA LYS A 96 10.35 -0.40 -1.84
C LYS A 96 9.76 -0.46 -0.45
N CYS A 97 8.70 0.30 -0.20
CA CYS A 97 8.16 0.51 1.15
C CYS A 97 6.87 -0.28 1.41
N ARG A 98 6.31 -0.91 0.36
CA ARG A 98 5.09 -1.71 0.44
C ARG A 98 5.40 -3.20 0.40
N THR A 99 4.61 -3.97 1.13
CA THR A 99 4.72 -5.44 1.12
C THR A 99 4.18 -6.02 -0.18
N GLU A 100 4.52 -7.28 -0.46
CA GLU A 100 4.09 -7.93 -1.70
C GLU A 100 2.56 -8.07 -1.78
N LEU A 101 1.93 -8.27 -0.63
CA LEU A 101 0.47 -8.32 -0.52
C LEU A 101 -0.16 -6.97 -0.87
N GLN A 102 0.38 -5.87 -0.35
CA GLN A 102 -0.07 -4.53 -0.68
C GLN A 102 0.13 -4.20 -2.17
N LYS A 103 1.27 -4.62 -2.76
CA LYS A 103 1.51 -4.46 -4.20
C LYS A 103 0.49 -5.24 -5.02
N ARG A 104 0.21 -6.50 -4.66
CA ARG A 104 -0.81 -7.33 -5.32
C ARG A 104 -2.20 -6.70 -5.23
N LEU A 105 -2.57 -6.16 -4.06
CA LEU A 105 -3.83 -5.44 -3.90
C LEU A 105 -3.94 -4.24 -4.85
N SER A 106 -2.85 -3.48 -5.04
CA SER A 106 -2.84 -2.37 -5.99
C SER A 106 -2.96 -2.80 -7.45
N VAL A 107 -2.34 -3.93 -7.84
CA VAL A 107 -2.52 -4.50 -9.18
C VAL A 107 -3.98 -4.92 -9.38
N MET A 108 -4.56 -5.63 -8.42
CA MET A 108 -5.97 -6.06 -8.47
C MET A 108 -6.94 -4.88 -8.57
N ARG A 109 -6.67 -3.79 -7.83
CA ARG A 109 -7.45 -2.54 -7.93
C ARG A 109 -7.39 -1.93 -9.33
N LEU A 110 -6.21 -1.92 -9.95
CA LEU A 110 -6.04 -1.42 -11.31
C LEU A 110 -6.81 -2.30 -12.32
N GLU A 111 -6.68 -3.62 -12.20
CA GLU A 111 -7.40 -4.57 -13.06
C GLU A 111 -8.92 -4.41 -12.95
N LEU A 112 -9.46 -4.24 -11.74
CA LEU A 112 -10.88 -3.95 -11.52
C LEU A 112 -11.32 -2.64 -12.19
N SER A 113 -10.50 -1.59 -12.13
CA SER A 113 -10.78 -0.30 -12.75
C SER A 113 -10.75 -0.37 -14.28
N GLU A 114 -9.72 -1.00 -14.86
CA GLU A 114 -9.62 -1.23 -16.31
C GLU A 114 -10.79 -2.06 -16.83
N ARG A 115 -11.18 -3.08 -16.07
CA ARG A 115 -12.33 -3.93 -16.35
C ARG A 115 -13.64 -3.14 -16.34
N GLU A 116 -13.83 -2.24 -15.39
CA GLU A 116 -15.01 -1.36 -15.35
C GLU A 116 -15.06 -0.43 -16.56
N ILE A 117 -13.93 0.20 -16.91
CA ILE A 117 -13.81 1.07 -18.09
C ILE A 117 -14.15 0.29 -19.36
N PHE A 118 -13.59 -0.91 -19.52
CA PHE A 118 -13.86 -1.78 -20.65
C PHE A 118 -15.35 -2.16 -20.73
N TYR A 119 -15.94 -2.59 -19.61
CA TYR A 119 -17.37 -2.92 -19.54
C TYR A 119 -18.29 -1.76 -19.95
N ARG A 120 -17.95 -0.53 -19.52
CA ARG A 120 -18.66 0.70 -19.89
C ARG A 120 -18.50 1.06 -21.36
N GLY A 121 -17.37 0.68 -21.98
CA GLY A 121 -17.08 0.94 -23.40
C GLY A 121 -17.79 0.02 -24.39
N LEU A 122 -18.28 -1.13 -23.93
CA LEU A 122 -19.02 -2.09 -24.76
C LEU A 122 -20.45 -1.59 -25.09
N ALA A 123 -20.90 -1.81 -26.32
CA ALA A 123 -22.21 -1.39 -26.80
C ALA A 123 -23.35 -2.36 -26.38
N TYR A 124 -24.60 -1.94 -26.54
CA TYR A 124 -25.79 -2.76 -26.25
C TYR A 124 -26.52 -3.26 -27.50
N ASP A 125 -26.14 -2.75 -28.68
CA ASP A 125 -26.69 -3.08 -29.99
C ASP A 125 -25.79 -4.00 -30.81
N ASN A 126 -24.65 -4.40 -30.24
CA ASN A 126 -23.72 -5.38 -30.81
C ASN A 126 -23.82 -6.71 -30.05
N GLU A 127 -24.07 -7.81 -30.77
CA GLU A 127 -24.26 -9.14 -30.19
C GLU A 127 -22.99 -9.68 -29.48
N ASP A 128 -21.82 -9.45 -30.05
CA ASP A 128 -20.54 -9.87 -29.45
C ASP A 128 -20.27 -9.10 -28.14
N ASP A 129 -20.57 -7.79 -28.13
CA ASP A 129 -20.43 -6.95 -26.93
C ASP A 129 -21.41 -7.38 -25.82
N LEU A 130 -22.63 -7.78 -26.17
CA LEU A 130 -23.61 -8.31 -25.22
C LEU A 130 -23.12 -9.62 -24.57
N ILE A 131 -22.57 -10.54 -25.37
CA ILE A 131 -21.96 -11.78 -24.88
C ILE A 131 -20.80 -11.46 -23.93
N MET A 132 -19.97 -10.47 -24.28
CA MET A 132 -18.85 -10.04 -23.45
C MET A 132 -19.33 -9.42 -22.14
N LYS A 133 -20.35 -8.54 -22.15
CA LYS A 133 -20.94 -7.96 -20.92
C LYS A 133 -21.47 -9.04 -19.99
N GLU A 134 -22.19 -10.03 -20.52
CA GLU A 134 -22.74 -11.12 -19.71
C GLU A 134 -21.63 -11.99 -19.11
N THR A 135 -20.60 -12.31 -19.91
CA THR A 135 -19.40 -13.00 -19.42
C THR A 135 -18.73 -12.22 -18.30
N MET A 136 -18.56 -10.91 -18.49
CA MET A 136 -17.93 -10.07 -17.49
C MET A 136 -18.73 -9.99 -16.20
N ARG A 137 -20.05 -9.89 -16.30
CA ARG A 137 -20.96 -9.89 -15.15
C ARG A 137 -20.86 -11.20 -14.37
N LYS A 138 -20.76 -12.34 -15.06
CA LYS A 138 -20.60 -13.65 -14.42
C LYS A 138 -19.29 -13.79 -13.64
N THR A 139 -18.18 -13.28 -14.17
CA THR A 139 -16.89 -13.39 -13.49
C THR A 139 -16.61 -12.24 -12.51
N GLN A 140 -17.38 -11.15 -12.54
CA GLN A 140 -17.18 -9.99 -11.67
C GLN A 140 -17.17 -10.36 -10.18
N LYS A 141 -18.08 -11.26 -9.78
CA LYS A 141 -18.18 -11.71 -8.39
C LYS A 141 -16.86 -12.30 -7.89
N SER A 142 -16.23 -13.18 -8.67
CA SER A 142 -14.96 -13.82 -8.29
C SER A 142 -13.81 -12.81 -8.14
N TYR A 143 -13.75 -11.78 -9.00
CA TYR A 143 -12.73 -10.74 -8.90
C TYR A 143 -12.93 -9.88 -7.64
N LEU A 144 -14.19 -9.57 -7.29
CA LEU A 144 -14.50 -8.84 -6.07
C LEU A 144 -14.18 -9.66 -4.82
N GLU A 145 -14.51 -10.96 -4.81
CA GLU A 145 -14.19 -11.85 -3.69
C GLU A 145 -12.67 -11.97 -3.49
N GLU A 146 -11.87 -12.12 -4.56
CA GLU A 146 -10.41 -12.14 -4.45
C GLU A 146 -9.84 -10.80 -3.97
N TYR A 147 -10.40 -9.67 -4.43
CA TYR A 147 -10.01 -8.35 -3.96
C TYR A 147 -10.30 -8.15 -2.47
N GLU A 148 -11.50 -8.51 -2.01
CA GLU A 148 -11.90 -8.42 -0.60
C GLU A 148 -11.02 -9.30 0.30
N GLU A 149 -10.68 -10.51 -0.15
CA GLU A 149 -9.76 -11.41 0.57
C GLU A 149 -8.37 -10.80 0.69
N LEU A 150 -7.81 -10.29 -0.41
CA LEU A 150 -6.50 -9.62 -0.41
C LEU A 150 -6.50 -8.37 0.47
N GLU A 151 -7.59 -7.60 0.45
CA GLU A 151 -7.73 -6.39 1.26
C GLU A 151 -7.76 -6.73 2.76
N MET A 152 -8.51 -7.77 3.14
CA MET A 152 -8.58 -8.26 4.52
C MET A 152 -7.20 -8.70 5.00
N LEU A 153 -6.49 -9.54 4.23
CA LEU A 153 -5.14 -9.99 4.57
C LEU A 153 -4.17 -8.81 4.69
N ALA A 154 -4.29 -7.81 3.81
CA ALA A 154 -3.42 -6.63 3.85
C ALA A 154 -3.69 -5.78 5.09
N LYS A 155 -4.96 -5.68 5.53
CA LYS A 155 -5.33 -4.99 6.78
C LYS A 155 -4.89 -5.76 8.02
N GLU A 156 -4.97 -7.10 8.01
CA GLU A 156 -4.44 -7.95 9.09
C GLU A 156 -2.93 -7.77 9.23
N GLU A 157 -2.18 -7.78 8.13
CA GLU A 157 -0.73 -7.54 8.13
C GLU A 157 -0.40 -6.17 8.77
N VAL A 158 -1.18 -5.13 8.46
CA VAL A 158 -1.04 -3.82 9.11
C VAL A 158 -1.32 -3.89 10.61
N GLY A 159 -2.39 -4.57 11.03
CA GLY A 159 -2.76 -4.73 12.44
C GLY A 159 -1.70 -5.50 13.25
N GLU A 160 -1.14 -6.57 12.67
CA GLU A 160 -0.04 -7.32 13.28
C GLU A 160 1.20 -6.45 13.42
N GLN A 161 1.59 -5.72 12.36
CA GLN A 161 2.74 -4.81 12.40
C GLN A 161 2.56 -3.65 13.40
N ALA A 162 1.33 -3.15 13.56
CA ALA A 162 1.00 -2.15 14.55
C ALA A 162 1.12 -2.69 15.98
N SER A 163 0.75 -3.96 16.21
CA SER A 163 0.83 -4.61 17.52
C SER A 163 2.27 -4.91 17.99
N TYR A 164 3.23 -5.04 17.07
CA TYR A 164 4.65 -5.28 17.36
C TYR A 164 5.50 -4.01 17.43
N ALA A 165 4.90 -2.84 17.72
CA ALA A 165 5.63 -1.56 17.86
C ALA A 165 6.63 -1.28 16.72
N GLY A 166 6.26 -1.62 15.47
CA GLY A 166 7.12 -1.42 14.31
C GLY A 166 8.21 -2.49 14.08
N TYR A 167 8.29 -3.54 14.90
CA TYR A 167 9.17 -4.68 14.65
C TYR A 167 8.52 -5.68 13.68
N ILE A 168 8.94 -5.67 12.41
CA ILE A 168 8.65 -6.79 11.50
C ILE A 168 9.72 -7.87 11.71
N LYS A 169 9.32 -9.01 12.28
CA LYS A 169 10.16 -10.21 12.35
C LYS A 169 10.65 -10.58 10.95
N SER A 170 11.95 -10.79 10.78
CA SER A 170 12.56 -11.22 9.53
C SER A 170 11.97 -12.55 9.04
N TYR A 171 12.08 -12.84 7.73
CA TYR A 171 11.64 -14.13 7.15
C TYR A 171 12.18 -15.34 7.92
N GLN A 172 13.41 -15.26 8.43
CA GLN A 172 14.01 -16.33 9.23
C GLN A 172 13.34 -16.49 10.60
N GLU A 173 12.98 -15.39 11.26
CA GLU A 173 12.25 -15.42 12.53
C GLU A 173 10.83 -15.94 12.35
N ARG A 174 10.12 -15.51 11.30
CA ARG A 174 8.79 -16.05 10.97
C ARG A 174 8.82 -17.55 10.69
N LYS A 175 9.84 -18.01 9.95
CA LYS A 175 10.02 -19.43 9.64
C LYS A 175 10.40 -20.24 10.89
N ALA A 176 11.23 -19.69 11.76
CA ALA A 176 11.61 -20.32 13.02
C ALA A 176 10.39 -20.49 13.94
N GLU A 177 9.52 -19.47 14.07
CA GLU A 177 8.30 -19.56 14.87
C GLU A 177 7.25 -20.50 14.27
N SER A 178 7.11 -20.53 12.94
CA SER A 178 6.25 -21.49 12.25
C SER A 178 6.71 -22.93 12.51
N MET A 179 8.02 -23.18 12.39
CA MET A 179 8.60 -24.48 12.73
C MET A 179 8.44 -24.83 14.21
N THR A 180 8.62 -23.86 15.10
CA THR A 180 8.48 -24.07 16.55
C THR A 180 7.03 -24.37 16.92
N SER A 181 6.07 -23.67 16.30
CA SER A 181 4.63 -23.91 16.49
C SER A 181 4.19 -25.26 15.95
N GLU A 182 4.71 -25.69 14.79
CA GLU A 182 4.49 -27.05 14.29
C GLU A 182 5.11 -28.12 15.19
N MET A 183 6.30 -27.86 15.74
CA MET A 183 6.98 -28.78 16.66
C MET A 183 6.23 -28.88 17.99
N LYS A 184 5.67 -27.78 18.52
CA LYS A 184 4.77 -27.78 19.69
C LYS A 184 3.48 -28.54 19.43
N LYS A 185 2.82 -28.30 18.28
CA LYS A 185 1.63 -29.06 17.87
C LYS A 185 1.89 -30.56 17.73
N LYS A 186 3.11 -30.94 17.33
CA LYS A 186 3.57 -32.33 17.23
C LYS A 186 4.12 -32.88 18.55
N GLY A 187 4.12 -32.11 19.64
CA GLY A 187 4.64 -32.52 20.96
C GLY A 187 6.14 -32.80 20.98
N ILE A 188 6.91 -32.22 20.05
CA ILE A 188 8.36 -32.43 19.92
C ILE A 188 9.12 -31.56 20.93
N ILE A 189 8.55 -30.42 21.30
CA ILE A 189 9.07 -29.45 22.25
C ILE A 189 7.88 -28.86 23.03
N ASP A 190 8.09 -28.51 24.30
CA ASP A 190 7.08 -27.91 25.19
C ASP A 190 6.82 -26.42 24.89
#